data_AF-A0A7S3WHV3-F1
#
_entry.id   AF-A0A7S3WHV3-F1
#
_cell.length_a   1.000
_cell.length_b   1.000
_cell.length_c   1.000
_cell.angle_alpha   90.00
_cell.angle_beta   90.00
_cell.angle_gamma   90.00
#
_symmetry.space_group_name_H-M   'P 1'
#
loop_
_entity.id
_entity.type
_entity.pdbx_description
1 polymer ?
#
loop_
_entity_poly.entity_id
_entity_poly.type
_entity_poly.pdbx_seq_one_letter_code
_entity_poly.pdbx_strand_id
1 'polypeptide(L)'
;EPFLSIVIDPIRTCAAGKVEIGAFRTYPEGYTPPDEGPSEYQSIPLEKIEDFGVHCKRYYQVPIEIYKNSMDGAILELLWNKYWIDTLSSSPLLHNRAF
;
A
#
# COMPACT_ATOMS: atom_id res chain seq x y z
N GLU A 1 12.19 20.63 -4.00
CA GLU A 1 10.72 20.49 -4.08
C GLU A 1 10.30 19.22 -3.33
N PRO A 2 9.22 19.22 -2.52
CA PRO A 2 8.86 18.05 -1.72
C PRO A 2 7.92 17.11 -2.50
N PHE A 3 8.48 16.19 -3.29
CA PHE A 3 7.71 15.11 -3.94
C PHE A 3 7.73 13.81 -3.10
N LEU A 4 6.68 13.02 -3.22
CA LEU A 4 6.49 11.73 -2.55
C LEU A 4 5.86 10.76 -3.56
N SER A 5 6.33 9.52 -3.60
CA SER A 5 5.72 8.45 -4.38
C SER A 5 4.76 7.64 -3.49
N ILE A 6 3.59 7.28 -4.02
CA ILE A 6 2.63 6.38 -3.38
C ILE A 6 2.44 5.17 -4.28
N VAL A 7 2.55 3.97 -3.71
CA VAL A 7 2.37 2.69 -4.39
C VAL A 7 1.23 1.94 -3.71
N ILE A 8 0.30 1.42 -4.50
CA ILE A 8 -0.88 0.69 -4.03
C ILE A 8 -0.95 -0.64 -4.77
N ASP A 9 -1.14 -1.74 -4.04
CA ASP A 9 -1.41 -3.06 -4.62
C ASP A 9 -2.90 -3.42 -4.45
N PRO A 10 -3.73 -3.21 -5.48
CA PRO A 10 -5.17 -3.47 -5.38
C PRO A 10 -5.47 -4.98 -5.27
N ILE A 11 -4.65 -5.84 -5.88
CA ILE A 11 -4.87 -7.29 -5.89
C ILE A 11 -4.61 -7.84 -4.49
N ARG A 12 -3.48 -7.49 -3.87
CA ARG A 12 -3.20 -7.88 -2.48
C ARG A 12 -4.17 -7.25 -1.51
N THR A 13 -4.60 -6.01 -1.75
CA THR A 13 -5.61 -5.36 -0.90
C THR A 13 -6.91 -6.17 -0.85
N CYS A 14 -7.40 -6.61 -2.00
CA CYS A 14 -8.59 -7.46 -2.06
C CYS A 14 -8.36 -8.85 -1.45
N ALA A 15 -7.18 -9.44 -1.64
CA ALA A 15 -6.88 -10.78 -1.14
C ALA A 15 -6.66 -10.83 0.39
N ALA A 16 -5.98 -9.82 0.95
CA ALA A 16 -5.66 -9.74 2.38
C ALA A 16 -6.77 -9.10 3.21
N GLY A 17 -7.71 -8.38 2.58
CA GLY A 17 -8.75 -7.61 3.29
C GLY A 17 -8.20 -6.40 4.05
N LYS A 18 -6.95 -6.00 3.76
CA LYS A 18 -6.24 -4.86 4.35
C LYS A 18 -5.67 -4.03 3.22
N VAL A 19 -5.74 -2.71 3.33
CA VAL A 19 -5.16 -1.80 2.34
C VAL A 19 -3.64 -1.94 2.32
N GLU A 20 -3.12 -2.44 1.19
CA GLU A 20 -1.69 -2.56 0.91
C GLU A 20 -1.21 -1.29 0.19
N ILE A 21 -0.66 -0.37 0.98
CA ILE A 21 -0.20 0.95 0.54
C ILE A 21 1.18 1.26 1.11
N GLY A 22 2.06 1.78 0.26
CA GLY A 22 3.39 2.25 0.64
C GLY A 22 3.63 3.67 0.15
N ALA A 23 4.35 4.46 0.94
CA ALA A 23 4.79 5.80 0.56
C ALA A 23 6.32 5.85 0.60
N PHE A 24 6.95 6.40 -0.44
CA PHE A 24 8.39 6.34 -0.63
C PHE A 24 8.98 7.66 -1.08
N ARG A 25 10.18 7.97 -0.59
CA ARG A 25 11.02 9.07 -1.07
C ARG A 25 12.38 8.56 -1.50
N THR A 26 12.90 9.12 -2.58
CA THR A 26 14.25 8.82 -3.06
C THR A 26 15.28 9.65 -2.31
N TYR A 27 16.44 9.08 -2.09
CA TYR A 27 17.59 9.85 -1.63
C TYR A 27 18.08 10.81 -2.72
N PRO A 28 18.68 11.95 -2.35
CA PRO A 28 19.36 12.81 -3.30
C PRO A 28 20.51 12.10 -4.01
N GLU A 29 20.85 12.56 -5.21
CA GLU A 29 22.01 12.05 -5.94
C GLU A 29 23.31 12.25 -5.12
N GLY A 30 24.14 11.21 -5.04
CA GLY A 30 25.38 11.22 -4.27
C GLY A 30 25.25 10.87 -2.78
N TYR A 31 24.03 10.73 -2.24
CA TYR A 31 23.83 10.24 -0.88
C TYR A 31 23.83 8.71 -0.85
N THR A 32 24.66 8.13 0.03
CA THR A 32 24.66 6.69 0.31
C THR A 32 24.08 6.47 1.71
N PRO A 33 22.93 5.79 1.85
CA PRO A 33 22.38 5.50 3.16
C PRO A 33 23.33 4.56 3.94
N PRO A 34 23.31 4.60 5.28
CA PRO A 34 23.90 3.55 6.10
C PRO A 34 23.36 2.19 5.67
N ASP A 35 24.12 1.10 5.86
CA ASP A 35 23.72 -0.25 5.49
C ASP A 35 22.61 -0.77 6.45
N GLU A 36 21.45 -0.13 6.40
CA GLU A 36 20.21 -0.64 6.97
C GLU A 36 19.62 -1.64 5.98
N GLY A 37 19.31 -2.83 6.48
CA GLY A 37 18.69 -3.89 5.69
C GLY A 37 17.39 -3.43 5.03
N PRO A 38 16.92 -4.14 3.99
CA PRO A 38 15.67 -3.79 3.31
C PRO A 38 14.54 -3.65 4.33
N SER A 39 13.88 -2.49 4.31
CA SER A 39 12.63 -2.24 5.03
C SER A 39 11.61 -3.32 4.64
N GLU A 40 10.90 -3.86 5.64
CA GLU A 40 9.88 -4.93 5.59
C GLU A 40 9.89 -5.82 4.33
N TYR A 41 10.32 -7.07 4.49
CA TYR A 41 10.32 -8.06 3.42
C TYR A 41 8.89 -8.34 2.92
N GLN A 42 8.54 -7.79 1.76
CA GLN A 42 7.34 -8.18 1.03
C GLN A 42 7.66 -9.37 0.11
N SER A 43 6.68 -10.24 -0.15
CA SER A 43 6.84 -11.33 -1.12
C SER A 43 6.92 -10.74 -2.53
N ILE A 44 8.11 -10.65 -3.12
CA ILE A 44 8.33 -10.08 -4.47
C ILE A 44 8.32 -11.23 -5.49
N PRO A 45 7.58 -11.10 -6.61
CA PRO A 45 7.64 -12.06 -7.71
C PRO A 45 9.08 -12.23 -8.23
N LEU A 46 9.45 -13.46 -8.61
CA LEU A 46 10.80 -13.81 -9.08
C LEU A 46 11.27 -12.94 -10.26
N GLU A 47 10.35 -12.51 -11.13
CA GLU A 47 10.64 -11.66 -12.28
C GLU A 47 11.12 -10.25 -11.89
N LYS A 48 10.81 -9.78 -10.68
CA LYS A 48 11.12 -8.42 -10.20
C LYS A 48 12.18 -8.37 -9.12
N ILE A 49 12.69 -9.53 -8.69
CA ILE A 49 13.60 -9.62 -7.55
C ILE A 49 14.97 -8.99 -7.84
N GLU A 50 15.47 -9.12 -9.07
CA GLU A 50 16.75 -8.56 -9.48
C GLU A 50 16.72 -7.03 -9.50
N ASP A 51 15.70 -6.46 -10.15
CA ASP A 51 15.49 -5.00 -10.23
C ASP A 51 15.28 -4.39 -8.83
N PHE A 52 14.49 -5.07 -7.99
CA PHE A 52 14.31 -4.64 -6.60
C PHE A 52 15.62 -4.63 -5.82
N GLY A 53 16.45 -5.67 -5.93
CA GLY A 53 17.73 -5.77 -5.22
C GLY A 53 18.72 -4.64 -5.57
N VAL A 54 18.66 -4.12 -6.81
CA VAL A 54 19.51 -3.02 -7.28
C VAL A 54 19.01 -1.65 -6.80
N HIS A 55 17.70 -1.46 -6.73
CA HIS A 55 17.09 -0.15 -6.48
C HIS A 55 16.55 0.06 -5.07
N CYS A 56 16.38 -0.98 -4.26
CA CYS A 56 15.79 -0.89 -2.91
C CYS A 56 16.54 0.05 -1.97
N LYS A 57 17.86 0.24 -2.15
CA LYS A 57 18.68 1.16 -1.34
C LYS A 57 18.59 2.63 -1.77
N ARG A 58 17.88 2.95 -2.86
CA ARG A 58 17.78 4.32 -3.39
C ARG A 58 16.61 5.12 -2.82
N TYR A 59 15.74 4.48 -2.07
CA TYR A 59 14.57 5.11 -1.47
C TYR A 59 14.33 4.57 -0.06
N TYR A 60 13.54 5.31 0.70
CA TYR A 60 13.09 4.92 2.03
C TYR A 60 11.58 5.04 2.14
N GLN A 61 10.98 4.19 2.97
CA GLN A 61 9.55 4.23 3.25
C GLN A 61 9.24 5.34 4.25
N VAL A 62 8.14 6.05 3.99
CA VAL A 62 7.59 7.07 4.87
C VAL A 62 6.39 6.46 5.60
N PRO A 63 6.26 6.63 6.94
CA PRO A 63 5.09 6.14 7.66
C PRO A 63 3.82 6.83 7.15
N ILE A 64 2.76 6.04 7.00
CA ILE A 64 1.46 6.49 6.50
C ILE A 64 0.49 6.54 7.67
N GLU A 65 -0.20 7.66 7.82
CA GLU A 65 -1.32 7.82 8.73
C GLU A 65 -2.57 8.18 7.94
N ILE A 66 -3.68 7.53 8.27
CA ILE A 66 -4.98 7.79 7.64
C ILE A 66 -5.79 8.63 8.62
N TYR A 67 -6.31 9.75 8.12
CA TYR A 67 -7.16 10.65 8.88
C TYR A 67 -8.54 10.73 8.23
N LYS A 68 -9.58 10.86 9.07
CA LYS A 68 -10.94 11.23 8.65
C LYS A 68 -11.41 12.44 9.44
N ASN A 69 -12.10 13.36 8.78
CA ASN A 69 -12.74 14.48 9.47
C ASN A 69 -14.13 14.09 10.02
N SER A 70 -14.74 14.98 10.80
CA SER A 70 -16.05 14.72 11.43
C SER A 70 -17.18 14.53 10.41
N MET A 71 -17.15 15.25 9.30
CA MET A 71 -18.15 15.15 8.23
C MET A 71 -18.02 13.83 7.46
N ASP A 72 -16.80 13.45 7.08
CA ASP A 72 -16.51 12.17 6.42
C ASP A 72 -16.90 11.00 7.32
N GLY A 73 -16.64 11.12 8.64
CA GLY A 73 -17.09 10.14 9.63
C GLY A 73 -18.61 9.96 9.61
N ALA A 74 -19.37 11.06 9.66
CA ALA A 74 -20.82 11.01 9.60
C ALA A 74 -21.35 10.41 8.29
N ILE A 75 -20.74 10.74 7.15
CA ILE A 75 -21.12 10.19 5.84
C ILE A 75 -20.82 8.68 5.79
N LEU A 76 -19.65 8.24 6.25
CA LEU A 76 -19.27 6.82 6.27
C LEU A 76 -20.18 5.99 7.19
N GLU A 77 -20.60 6.54 8.33
CA GLU A 77 -21.57 5.88 9.22
C GLU A 77 -22.95 5.73 8.57
N LEU A 78 -23.45 6.76 7.87
CA LEU A 78 -24.70 6.67 7.11
C LEU A 78 -24.61 5.63 5.98
N LEU A 79 -23.48 5.58 5.28
CA LEU A 79 -23.22 4.56 4.25
C LEU A 79 -23.21 3.17 4.85
N TRP A 80 -22.55 2.96 5.99
CA TRP A 80 -22.51 1.67 6.67
C TRP A 80 -23.92 1.17 7.03
N ASN A 81 -24.78 2.04 7.56
CA ASN A 81 -26.16 1.69 7.92
C ASN A 81 -26.99 1.21 6.71
N LYS A 82 -26.65 1.62 5.49
CA LYS A 82 -27.38 1.26 4.27
C LYS A 82 -26.74 0.10 3.50
N TYR A 83 -25.41 0.00 3.48
CA TYR A 83 -24.65 -0.90 2.61
C TYR A 83 -23.93 -2.05 3.35
N TRP A 84 -24.19 -2.24 4.65
CA TRP A 84 -23.56 -3.34 5.41
C TRP A 84 -23.80 -4.73 4.79
N ILE A 85 -24.92 -4.92 4.07
CA ILE A 85 -25.27 -6.18 3.40
C ILE A 85 -24.24 -6.52 2.32
N ASP A 86 -23.72 -5.51 1.61
CA ASP A 86 -22.72 -5.70 0.56
C ASP A 86 -21.40 -6.24 1.12
N THR A 87 -21.05 -5.83 2.36
CA THR A 87 -19.88 -6.38 3.06
C THR A 87 -20.02 -7.89 3.27
N LEU A 88 -21.22 -8.38 3.60
CA LEU A 88 -21.49 -9.82 3.83
C LEU A 88 -21.70 -10.61 2.54
N SER A 89 -22.18 -9.97 1.48
CA SER A 89 -22.43 -10.62 0.18
C SER A 89 -21.20 -10.63 -0.72
N SER A 90 -20.18 -9.82 -0.42
CA SER A 90 -18.93 -9.79 -1.17
C SER A 90 -18.16 -11.12 -1.07
N SER A 91 -17.72 -11.64 -2.22
CA SER A 91 -16.85 -12.81 -2.30
C SER A 91 -15.52 -12.43 -2.94
N PRO A 92 -14.45 -12.22 -2.14
CA PRO A 92 -13.12 -11.87 -2.64
C PRO A 92 -12.54 -12.93 -3.58
N LEU A 93 -12.85 -14.21 -3.33
CA LEU A 93 -12.36 -15.36 -4.10
C LEU A 93 -12.86 -15.38 -5.55
N LEU A 94 -14.07 -14.86 -5.80
CA LEU A 94 -14.61 -14.76 -7.15
C LEU A 94 -14.07 -13.52 -7.88
N HIS A 95 -13.89 -12.41 -7.16
CA HIS A 95 -13.41 -11.16 -7.76
C HIS A 95 -11.95 -11.21 -8.24
N ASN A 96 -11.08 -11.94 -7.54
CA ASN A 96 -9.65 -12.01 -7.86
C ASN A 96 -9.22 -13.28 -8.62
N ARG A 97 -10.15 -14.11 -9.13
CA ARG A 97 -9.81 -15.45 -9.66
C ARG A 97 -8.82 -15.47 -10.84
N ALA A 98 -8.67 -14.36 -11.56
CA ALA A 98 -7.81 -14.26 -12.74
C ALA A 98 -6.38 -13.78 -12.43
N PHE A 99 -6.09 -13.44 -11.17
CA PHE A 99 -4.84 -12.80 -10.75
C PHE A 99 -4.14 -13.59 -9.64
#